data_AF-A0A244EI83-F1
#
_entry.id   AF-A0A244EI83-F1
#
_cell.length_a   1.000
_cell.length_b   1.000
_cell.length_c   1.000
_cell.angle_alpha   90.00
_cell.angle_beta   90.00
_cell.angle_gamma   90.00
#
_symmetry.space_group_name_H-M   'P 1'
#
loop_
_entity.id
_entity.type
_entity.pdbx_description
1 polymer ?
#
loop_
_entity_poly.entity_id
_entity_poly.type
_entity_poly.pdbx_seq_one_letter_code
_entity_poly.pdbx_strand_id
1 'polypeptide(L)'
;MPASRPPSGAFANSGQICMSTERIVVDRRVADEFVERFVAKAQRLPLGDPREGPVALDSVVDHADSTLMPATVLDHRTPRRYPF
;
A
#
# COMPACT_ATOMS: atom_id res chain seq x y z
N MET A 1 0.54 -25.00 -4.57
CA MET A 1 0.78 -23.64 -5.09
C MET A 1 0.33 -22.64 -4.02
N PRO A 2 1.21 -22.00 -3.23
CA PRO A 2 0.75 -21.13 -2.15
C PRO A 2 0.23 -19.79 -2.73
N ALA A 3 -1.08 -19.60 -2.65
CA ALA A 3 -1.83 -18.44 -3.13
C ALA A 3 -1.65 -17.22 -2.21
N SER A 4 -0.50 -16.55 -2.25
CA SER A 4 -0.22 -15.34 -1.46
C SER A 4 -0.02 -14.07 -2.30
N ARG A 5 -0.72 -13.95 -3.44
CA ARG A 5 -0.65 -12.76 -4.31
C ARG A 5 -0.86 -11.48 -3.48
N PRO A 6 0.08 -10.52 -3.48
CA PRO A 6 -0.03 -9.22 -2.80
C PRO A 6 -1.40 -8.55 -3.05
N PRO A 7 -1.85 -7.61 -2.21
CA PRO A 7 -2.95 -6.72 -2.59
C PRO A 7 -2.48 -5.93 -3.82
N SER A 8 -2.77 -6.44 -5.02
CA SER A 8 -2.14 -6.00 -6.26
C SER A 8 -2.54 -4.60 -6.69
N GLY A 9 -3.64 -4.07 -6.16
CA GLY A 9 -4.16 -2.76 -6.56
C GLY A 9 -3.44 -1.59 -5.90
N ALA A 10 -3.01 -1.72 -4.64
CA ALA A 10 -2.43 -0.62 -3.88
C ALA A 10 -0.89 -0.55 -3.94
N PHE A 11 -0.23 -1.70 -4.21
CA PHE A 11 1.23 -1.84 -4.14
C PHE A 11 1.88 -2.16 -5.49
N ALA A 12 1.11 -2.28 -6.58
CA ALA A 12 1.71 -2.46 -7.90
C ALA A 12 2.45 -1.19 -8.33
N ASN A 13 3.63 -1.37 -8.94
CA ASN A 13 4.55 -0.28 -9.33
C ASN A 13 4.82 0.70 -8.17
N SER A 14 4.97 0.18 -6.95
CA SER A 14 5.16 0.97 -5.74
C SER A 14 4.07 2.04 -5.51
N GLY A 15 2.85 1.77 -5.98
CA GLY A 15 1.70 2.67 -5.88
C GLY A 15 1.65 3.76 -6.95
N GLN A 16 2.66 3.88 -7.81
CA GLN A 16 2.76 4.87 -8.89
C GLN A 16 1.97 4.42 -10.13
N ILE A 17 0.68 4.14 -9.96
CA ILE A 17 -0.26 3.79 -11.03
C ILE A 17 -1.49 4.69 -10.90
N CYS A 18 -1.96 5.28 -12.00
CA CYS A 18 -3.16 6.12 -12.00
C CYS A 18 -4.43 5.40 -11.51
N MET A 19 -4.48 4.07 -11.64
CA MET A 19 -5.55 3.20 -11.14
C MET A 19 -5.18 2.51 -9.82
N SER A 20 -4.23 3.06 -9.07
CA SER A 20 -3.84 2.54 -7.76
C SER A 20 -5.02 2.63 -6.78
N THR A 21 -5.20 1.57 -5.99
CA THR A 21 -6.25 1.53 -4.97
C THR A 21 -5.78 2.23 -3.70
N GLU A 22 -5.94 3.54 -3.65
CA GLU A 22 -5.49 4.39 -2.54
C GLU A 22 -6.52 4.48 -1.39
N ARG A 23 -7.77 4.11 -1.66
CA ARG A 23 -8.86 4.14 -0.67
C ARG A 23 -9.68 2.86 -0.73
N ILE A 24 -9.70 2.12 0.39
CA ILE A 24 -10.46 0.89 0.55
C ILE A 24 -11.63 1.16 1.50
N VAL A 25 -12.85 0.89 1.04
CA VAL A 25 -14.07 1.01 1.85
C VAL A 25 -14.48 -0.39 2.33
N VAL A 26 -14.65 -0.55 3.64
CA VAL A 26 -14.94 -1.83 4.29
C VAL A 26 -16.10 -1.67 5.26
N ASP A 27 -16.96 -2.68 5.37
CA ASP A 27 -18.04 -2.69 6.36
C ASP A 27 -17.48 -2.68 7.79
N ARG A 28 -18.12 -1.93 8.68
CA ARG A 28 -17.66 -1.75 10.07
C ARG A 28 -17.52 -3.07 10.83
N ARG A 29 -18.30 -4.11 10.49
CA ARG A 29 -18.26 -5.42 11.15
C ARG A 29 -16.99 -6.21 10.87
N VAL A 30 -16.32 -5.94 9.75
CA VAL A 30 -15.12 -6.66 9.31
C VAL A 30 -13.90 -5.74 9.21
N ALA A 31 -14.05 -4.47 9.60
CA ALA A 31 -13.00 -3.46 9.49
C ALA A 31 -11.73 -3.87 10.26
N ASP A 32 -11.87 -4.31 11.52
CA ASP A 32 -10.72 -4.66 12.35
C ASP A 32 -9.96 -5.89 11.80
N GLU A 33 -10.68 -6.97 11.47
CA GLU A 33 -10.11 -8.17 10.87
C GLU A 33 -9.43 -7.89 9.51
N PHE A 34 -10.04 -7.02 8.70
CA PHE A 34 -9.46 -6.60 7.43
C PHE A 34 -8.16 -5.83 7.65
N VAL A 35 -8.14 -4.86 8.56
CA VAL A 35 -6.96 -4.05 8.88
C VAL A 35 -5.81 -4.95 9.35
N GLU A 36 -6.08 -5.87 10.28
CA GLU A 36 -5.06 -6.81 10.78
C GLU A 36 -4.43 -7.64 9.65
N ARG A 37 -5.28 -8.24 8.80
CA ARG A 37 -4.81 -9.05 7.66
C ARG A 37 -4.10 -8.21 6.61
N PHE A 38 -4.57 -7.00 6.37
CA PHE A 38 -3.98 -6.08 5.40
C PHE A 38 -2.59 -5.64 5.86
N VAL A 39 -2.44 -5.24 7.12
CA VAL A 39 -1.15 -4.85 7.72
C VAL A 39 -0.18 -6.03 7.71
N ALA A 40 -0.62 -7.22 8.15
CA ALA A 40 0.22 -8.42 8.15
C ALA A 40 0.73 -8.79 6.74
N LYS A 41 -0.08 -8.53 5.71
CA LYS A 41 0.31 -8.76 4.31
C LYS A 41 1.23 -7.68 3.78
N ALA A 42 0.97 -6.41 4.10
CA ALA A 42 1.82 -5.28 3.70
C ALA A 42 3.24 -5.39 4.29
N GLN A 43 3.37 -5.81 5.54
CA GLN A 43 4.67 -6.04 6.21
C GLN A 43 5.49 -7.17 5.59
N ARG A 44 4.86 -8.09 4.85
CA ARG A 44 5.54 -9.24 4.22
C ARG A 44 5.89 -9.00 2.75
N LEU A 45 5.65 -7.80 2.22
CA LEU A 45 5.97 -7.49 0.83
C LEU A 45 7.49 -7.41 0.65
N PRO A 46 8.09 -8.18 -0.29
CA PRO A 46 9.50 -8.07 -0.58
C PRO A 46 9.82 -6.71 -1.21
N LEU A 47 10.66 -5.93 -0.52
CA LEU A 47 11.21 -4.66 -0.97
C LEU A 47 12.67 -4.89 -1.38
N GLY A 48 13.08 -4.40 -2.55
CA GLY A 48 14.46 -4.52 -3.01
C GLY A 48 14.67 -4.01 -4.43
N ASP A 49 15.89 -4.21 -4.95
CA ASP A 49 16.18 -3.89 -6.35
C ASP A 49 15.56 -4.97 -7.27
N PRO A 50 14.70 -4.61 -8.24
CA PRO A 50 14.13 -5.56 -9.21
C PRO A 50 15.18 -6.28 -10.07
N ARG A 51 16.44 -5.83 -10.06
CA ARG A 51 17.57 -6.52 -10.72
C ARG A 51 18.13 -7.70 -9.92
N GLU A 52 17.88 -7.76 -8.62
CA GLU A 52 18.42 -8.80 -7.73
C GLU A 52 17.45 -9.98 -7.48
N GLY A 53 16.18 -9.86 -7.93
CA GLY A 53 15.20 -10.93 -7.83
C GLY A 53 13.75 -10.44 -7.93
N PRO A 54 12.76 -11.32 -7.72
CA PRO A 54 11.35 -10.93 -7.71
C PRO A 54 11.03 -10.08 -6.48
N VAL A 55 10.89 -8.77 -6.69
CA VAL A 55 10.48 -7.80 -5.68
C VAL A 55 9.02 -7.38 -5.91
N ALA A 56 8.32 -7.07 -4.82
CA ALA A 56 6.95 -6.56 -4.86
C ALA A 56 6.89 -5.03 -4.77
N LEU A 57 7.94 -4.42 -4.23
CA LEU A 57 8.11 -2.98 -4.08
C LEU A 57 9.54 -2.61 -4.47
N ASP A 58 9.69 -1.48 -5.16
CA ASP A 58 10.94 -0.87 -5.60
C ASP A 58 11.00 0.63 -5.21
N SER A 59 11.99 1.35 -5.72
CA SER A 59 12.10 2.80 -5.51
C SER A 59 11.06 3.56 -6.31
N VAL A 60 10.61 4.70 -5.77
CA VAL A 60 9.83 5.69 -6.54
C VAL A 60 10.67 6.30 -7.67
N VAL A 61 9.99 6.71 -8.75
CA VAL A 61 10.66 7.19 -9.98
C VAL A 61 11.50 8.47 -9.81
N ASP A 62 11.15 9.34 -8.86
CA ASP A 62 11.81 10.64 -8.67
C ASP A 62 12.11 10.94 -7.19
N HIS A 63 13.15 11.74 -6.97
CA HIS A 63 13.59 12.11 -5.62
C HIS A 63 12.59 13.02 -4.89
N ALA A 64 11.85 13.86 -5.63
CA ALA A 64 10.77 14.65 -5.03
C ALA A 64 9.65 13.74 -4.52
N ASP A 65 9.34 12.66 -5.23
CA ASP A 65 8.33 11.68 -4.82
C ASP A 65 8.73 10.97 -3.51
N SER A 66 10.01 10.63 -3.37
CA SER A 66 10.56 10.05 -2.14
C SER A 66 10.41 10.98 -0.93
N THR A 67 10.28 12.29 -1.15
CA THR A 67 10.08 13.29 -0.10
C THR A 67 8.60 13.61 0.12
N LEU A 68 7.81 13.63 -0.95
CA LEU A 68 6.39 13.98 -0.91
C LEU A 68 5.53 12.86 -0.32
N MET A 69 5.80 11.61 -0.65
CA MET A 69 5.08 10.44 -0.11
C MET A 69 5.05 10.40 1.42
N PRO A 70 6.19 10.50 2.15
CA PRO A 70 6.17 10.52 3.61
C PRO A 70 5.46 11.75 4.19
N ALA A 71 5.52 12.90 3.51
CA ALA A 71 4.80 14.10 3.92
C ALA A 71 3.27 13.92 3.80
N THR A 72 2.79 13.32 2.72
CA THR A 72 1.37 12.98 2.52
C THR A 72 0.88 11.97 3.56
N VAL A 73 1.68 10.93 3.86
CA VAL A 73 1.36 9.97 4.94
C VAL A 73 1.20 10.67 6.28
N LEU A 74 2.03 11.68 6.56
CA LEU A 74 1.95 12.45 7.80
C LEU A 74 0.67 13.29 7.87
N ASP A 75 0.27 13.97 6.79
CA ASP A 75 -1.01 14.71 6.71
C ASP A 75 -2.21 13.79 6.99
N HIS A 76 -2.19 12.58 6.42
CA HIS A 76 -3.30 11.63 6.51
C HIS A 76 -3.37 10.84 7.83
N ARG A 77 -2.46 11.07 8.79
CA ARG A 77 -2.58 10.48 10.14
C ARG A 77 -3.79 10.99 10.92
N THR A 78 -4.35 12.13 10.53
CA THR A 78 -5.59 12.64 11.13
C THR A 78 -6.78 11.85 10.58
N PRO A 79 -7.54 11.13 11.41
CA PRO A 79 -8.65 10.30 10.94
C PRO A 79 -9.74 11.19 10.31
N ARG A 80 -9.86 11.14 8.97
CA ARG A 80 -10.97 11.77 8.26
C ARG A 80 -12.21 10.89 8.41
N ARG A 81 -13.15 11.33 9.25
CA ARG A 81 -14.50 10.74 9.27
C ARG A 81 -15.24 11.20 8.02
N TYR A 82 -15.44 10.28 7.09
CA TYR A 82 -16.29 10.52 5.94
C TYR A 82 -17.74 10.25 6.35
N PRO A 83 -18.65 11.22 6.22
CA PRO A 83 -20.07 10.92 6.31
C PRO A 83 -20.42 9.99 5.13
N PHE A 84 -21.16 8.93 5.43
CA PHE A 84 -21.93 8.21 4.42
C PHE A 84 -23.27 8.93 4.24
#